data_AF-A0A2T5HLY8-F1
#
_entry.id   AF-A0A2T5HLY8-F1
#
_cell.length_a   1.000
_cell.length_b   1.000
_cell.length_c   1.000
_cell.angle_alpha   90.00
_cell.angle_beta   90.00
_cell.angle_gamma   90.00
#
_symmetry.space_group_name_H-M   'P 1'
#
loop_
_entity.id
_entity.type
_entity.pdbx_description
1 polymer ?
#
loop_
_entity_poly.entity_id
_entity_poly.type
_entity_poly.pdbx_seq_one_letter_code
_entity_poly.pdbx_strand_id
1 'polypeptide(L)'
;MTHSHDHSHDHGFKHDLPKLLGRRRFLGVMGGLGLASASGLPAAALECIALPWETQGPYPADGSNSKNGQVVNVLEQEGILRTDITTSFGDYEGEVEGVPLELELTLQDHDGCTPLEGYAIYIWHCDGEGKYSLYDHTEANWLRGLAIADAEGKVKFTTIVPGCYPSRWPHIHFEVF
;
A
#
# COMPACT_ATOMS: atom_id res chain seq x y z
N MET A 1 33.55 25.37 19.42
CA MET A 1 33.22 23.94 19.26
C MET A 1 32.18 23.85 18.15
N THR A 2 32.60 23.46 16.95
CA THR A 2 31.76 23.41 15.76
C THR A 2 31.32 21.97 15.54
N HIS A 3 30.04 21.68 15.78
CA HIS A 3 29.43 20.39 15.42
C HIS A 3 29.19 20.38 13.91
N SER A 4 29.93 19.55 13.17
CA SER A 4 29.60 19.20 11.79
C SER A 4 28.60 18.05 11.80
N HIS A 5 27.37 18.30 11.37
CA HIS A 5 26.43 17.26 11.02
C HIS A 5 26.77 16.76 9.61
N ASP A 6 27.29 15.53 9.53
CA ASP A 6 27.50 14.82 8.27
C ASP A 6 26.16 14.24 7.82
N HIS A 7 25.50 14.93 6.89
CA HIS A 7 24.33 14.41 6.20
C HIS A 7 24.80 13.54 5.04
N SER A 8 24.84 12.22 5.27
CA SER A 8 25.07 11.25 4.21
C SER A 8 23.90 11.26 3.24
N HIS A 9 24.05 12.01 2.14
CA HIS A 9 23.10 12.02 1.05
C HIS A 9 23.12 10.68 0.32
N ASP A 10 21.92 10.10 0.12
CA ASP A 10 21.64 8.99 -0.77
C ASP A 10 22.37 9.18 -2.11
N HIS A 11 23.26 8.24 -2.44
CA HIS A 11 24.11 8.30 -3.62
C HIS A 11 23.37 7.95 -4.93
N GLY A 12 22.06 7.71 -4.84
CA GLY A 12 21.13 7.58 -5.96
C GLY A 12 21.20 6.23 -6.67
N PHE A 13 20.23 6.02 -7.56
CA PHE A 13 19.98 4.76 -8.27
C PHE A 13 21.22 4.15 -8.98
N LYS A 14 22.13 5.00 -9.48
CA LYS A 14 23.38 4.54 -10.12
C LYS A 14 24.36 3.91 -9.12
N HIS A 15 24.32 4.32 -7.86
CA HIS A 15 25.15 3.79 -6.79
C HIS A 15 24.57 2.50 -6.18
N ASP A 16 23.25 2.30 -6.28
CA ASP A 16 22.57 1.07 -5.85
C ASP A 16 22.55 -0.02 -6.93
N LEU A 17 22.74 0.36 -8.20
CA LEU A 17 22.77 -0.55 -9.34
C LEU A 17 23.79 -1.71 -9.20
N PRO A 18 25.04 -1.52 -8.70
CA PRO A 18 25.99 -2.61 -8.49
C PRO A 18 25.57 -3.56 -7.37
N LYS A 19 24.87 -3.07 -6.33
CA LYS A 19 24.36 -3.91 -5.23
C LYS A 19 23.17 -4.76 -5.68
N LEU A 20 22.32 -4.22 -6.57
CA LEU A 20 21.21 -4.94 -7.20
C LEU A 20 21.68 -5.96 -8.25
N LEU A 21 22.76 -5.66 -8.98
CA LEU A 21 23.37 -6.57 -9.96
C LEU A 21 24.22 -7.68 -9.30
N GLY A 22 24.71 -7.49 -8.07
CA GLY A 22 25.44 -8.50 -7.31
C GLY A 22 24.60 -9.73 -6.93
N ARG A 23 23.28 -9.57 -6.78
CA ARG A 23 22.33 -10.68 -6.51
C ARG A 23 21.92 -11.46 -7.77
N ARG A 24 22.19 -10.93 -8.98
CA ARG A 24 21.81 -11.55 -10.28
C ARG A 24 22.81 -12.57 -10.82
N ARG A 25 23.79 -13.01 -10.02
CA ARG A 25 24.72 -14.09 -10.40
C ARG A 25 24.25 -15.46 -9.92
N PHE A 26 23.16 -15.97 -10.52
CA PHE A 26 22.90 -17.41 -10.54
C PHE A 26 22.10 -17.83 -11.78
N LEU A 27 22.65 -17.59 -12.97
CA LEU A 27 22.29 -18.31 -14.21
C LEU A 27 23.54 -18.37 -15.08
N GLY A 28 24.51 -19.14 -14.61
CA GLY A 28 25.66 -19.57 -15.40
C GLY A 28 25.57 -21.06 -15.58
N VAL A 29 24.89 -21.52 -16.63
CA VAL A 29 24.90 -22.93 -17.04
C VAL A 29 25.04 -23.02 -18.57
N MET A 30 26.16 -23.64 -18.96
CA MET A 30 26.44 -24.40 -20.18
C MET A 30 26.77 -23.64 -21.48
N GLY A 31 28.06 -23.68 -21.82
CA GLY A 31 28.49 -23.75 -23.21
C GLY A 31 28.18 -25.12 -23.83
N GLY A 32 27.87 -25.12 -25.13
CA GLY A 32 27.74 -26.33 -25.94
C GLY A 32 26.65 -26.20 -27.01
N LEU A 33 27.07 -26.04 -28.27
CA LEU A 33 26.20 -26.07 -29.44
C LEU A 33 25.43 -27.41 -29.54
N GLY A 34 24.11 -27.33 -29.65
CA GLY A 34 23.24 -28.44 -30.04
C GLY A 34 21.86 -27.93 -30.46
N LEU A 35 21.54 -28.02 -31.75
CA LEU A 35 20.23 -27.70 -32.32
C LEU A 35 19.16 -28.65 -31.74
N ALA A 36 18.16 -28.10 -31.03
CA ALA A 36 16.90 -28.77 -30.75
C ALA A 36 15.75 -27.75 -30.68
N SER A 37 14.84 -27.88 -31.64
CA SER A 37 13.52 -27.25 -31.69
C SER A 37 12.63 -27.74 -30.53
N ALA A 38 11.99 -26.85 -29.78
CA ALA A 38 10.65 -27.08 -29.19
C ALA A 38 10.11 -25.85 -28.44
N SER A 39 8.85 -25.54 -28.74
CA SER A 39 7.87 -24.78 -27.94
C SER A 39 8.23 -23.37 -27.47
N GLY A 40 7.51 -22.39 -28.01
CA GLY A 40 7.30 -21.13 -27.31
C GLY A 40 6.69 -21.40 -25.94
N LEU A 41 7.52 -21.28 -24.91
CA LEU A 41 7.05 -21.04 -23.55
C LEU A 41 6.80 -19.54 -23.44
N PRO A 42 5.68 -19.10 -22.85
CA PRO A 42 5.45 -17.69 -22.62
C PRO A 42 6.55 -17.18 -21.68
N ALA A 43 7.37 -16.25 -22.18
CA ALA A 43 8.27 -15.49 -21.36
C ALA A 43 7.46 -14.49 -20.53
N ALA A 44 6.98 -14.96 -19.37
CA ALA A 44 6.87 -14.25 -18.10
C ALA A 44 5.90 -15.03 -17.21
N ALA A 45 6.40 -16.01 -16.46
CA ALA A 45 5.85 -16.17 -15.12
C ALA A 45 6.19 -14.86 -14.41
N LEU A 46 5.19 -13.99 -14.22
CA LEU A 46 5.29 -13.00 -13.14
C LEU A 46 5.46 -13.86 -11.88
N GLU A 47 6.66 -13.90 -11.32
CA GLU A 47 6.80 -14.43 -9.96
C GLU A 47 5.90 -13.53 -9.09
N CYS A 48 4.82 -14.07 -8.54
CA CYS A 48 4.07 -13.40 -7.47
C CYS A 48 4.94 -13.48 -6.23
N ILE A 49 5.87 -12.54 -6.13
CA ILE A 49 6.78 -12.42 -5.01
C ILE A 49 6.03 -11.69 -3.90
N ALA A 50 6.13 -12.19 -2.67
CA ALA A 50 5.59 -11.50 -1.51
C ALA A 50 6.10 -10.06 -1.46
N LEU A 51 5.16 -9.12 -1.32
CA LEU A 51 5.50 -7.71 -1.13
C LEU A 51 6.27 -7.56 0.20
N PRO A 52 7.23 -6.62 0.28
CA PRO A 52 7.88 -6.34 1.56
C PRO A 52 6.82 -5.89 2.57
N TRP A 53 7.00 -6.31 3.82
CA TRP A 53 6.17 -5.79 4.90
C TRP A 53 6.52 -4.31 5.11
N GLU A 54 5.50 -3.49 5.29
CA GLU A 54 5.62 -2.07 5.60
C GLU A 54 5.13 -1.80 7.01
N THR A 55 5.50 -0.65 7.57
CA THR A 55 4.98 -0.24 8.89
C THR A 55 3.58 0.35 8.75
N GLN A 56 2.69 0.12 9.73
CA GLN A 56 1.38 0.80 9.79
C GLN A 56 1.50 2.33 9.83
N GLY A 57 2.62 2.87 10.29
CA GLY A 57 2.78 4.31 10.47
C GLY A 57 1.92 4.85 11.63
N PRO A 58 1.87 6.17 11.81
CA PRO A 58 1.36 6.76 13.05
C PRO A 58 -0.15 7.06 13.05
N TYR A 59 -0.89 6.74 11.98
CA TYR A 59 -2.30 7.13 11.83
C TYR A 59 -3.31 6.00 11.48
N PRO A 60 -3.14 4.74 11.96
CA PRO A 60 -4.13 3.69 11.75
C PRO A 60 -5.40 3.97 12.56
N ALA A 61 -6.54 3.41 12.17
CA ALA A 61 -7.77 3.47 12.97
C ALA A 61 -8.37 2.07 13.13
N ASP A 62 -7.50 1.10 13.40
CA ASP A 62 -7.76 -0.33 13.61
C ASP A 62 -7.83 -0.69 15.10
N GLY A 63 -7.80 0.30 16.00
CA GLY A 63 -7.75 0.10 17.44
C GLY A 63 -6.34 -0.09 18.02
N SER A 64 -5.29 -0.12 17.18
CA SER A 64 -3.89 -0.24 17.64
C SER A 64 -3.32 1.07 18.19
N ASN A 65 -3.96 2.20 17.91
CA ASN A 65 -3.45 3.53 18.24
C ASN A 65 -4.46 4.37 19.02
N SER A 66 -3.99 5.43 19.66
CA SER A 66 -4.79 6.32 20.48
C SER A 66 -4.44 7.79 20.25
N LYS A 67 -5.43 8.66 20.31
CA LYS A 67 -5.29 10.11 20.25
C LYS A 67 -5.97 10.71 21.47
N ASN A 68 -5.26 11.60 22.18
CA ASN A 68 -5.79 12.28 23.38
C ASN A 68 -6.36 11.32 24.45
N GLY A 69 -5.77 10.12 24.59
CA GLY A 69 -6.21 9.12 25.56
C GLY A 69 -7.42 8.28 25.14
N GLN A 70 -7.92 8.44 23.91
CA GLN A 70 -8.99 7.64 23.33
C GLN A 70 -8.45 6.73 22.22
N VAL A 71 -8.88 5.47 22.23
CA VAL A 71 -8.55 4.51 21.17
C VAL A 71 -9.26 4.94 19.89
N VAL A 72 -8.53 4.96 18.78
CA VAL A 72 -9.08 5.30 17.46
C VAL A 72 -9.36 3.99 16.72
N ASN A 73 -10.64 3.64 16.58
CA ASN A 73 -11.08 2.43 15.90
C ASN A 73 -12.33 2.69 15.03
N VAL A 74 -12.21 2.51 13.72
CA VAL A 74 -13.32 2.56 12.76
C VAL A 74 -13.76 1.18 12.27
N LEU A 75 -12.98 0.13 12.52
CA LEU A 75 -13.30 -1.23 12.06
C LEU A 75 -14.54 -1.81 12.75
N GLU A 76 -14.92 -1.25 13.90
CA GLU A 76 -16.12 -1.62 14.65
C GLU A 76 -17.33 -0.72 14.33
N GLN A 77 -17.17 0.30 13.48
CA GLN A 77 -18.24 1.26 13.17
C GLN A 77 -19.11 0.78 12.01
N GLU A 78 -20.42 0.98 12.12
CA GLU A 78 -21.34 0.76 11.00
C GLU A 78 -20.97 1.67 9.82
N GLY A 79 -20.91 1.10 8.62
CA GLY A 79 -20.54 1.83 7.40
C GLY A 79 -19.07 1.70 6.98
N ILE A 80 -18.19 1.08 7.78
CA ILE A 80 -16.78 0.87 7.39
C ILE A 80 -16.60 -0.06 6.18
N LEU A 81 -17.53 -0.98 5.94
CA LEU A 81 -17.54 -1.81 4.74
C LEU A 81 -18.06 -0.97 3.55
N ARG A 82 -17.14 -0.37 2.81
CA ARG A 82 -17.43 0.62 1.76
C ARG A 82 -16.29 0.72 0.75
N THR A 83 -16.63 1.06 -0.49
CA THR A 83 -15.68 1.22 -1.60
C THR A 83 -15.47 2.67 -2.00
N ASP A 84 -16.51 3.51 -1.97
CA ASP A 84 -16.33 4.96 -2.02
C ASP A 84 -15.91 5.43 -0.63
N ILE A 85 -14.73 6.05 -0.50
CA ILE A 85 -14.20 6.54 0.78
C ILE A 85 -14.07 8.07 0.83
N THR A 86 -14.67 8.83 -0.09
CA THR A 86 -14.52 10.31 -0.11
C THR A 86 -15.40 11.01 0.92
N THR A 87 -16.40 10.31 1.47
CA THR A 87 -17.34 10.86 2.46
C THR A 87 -17.16 10.23 3.84
N SER A 88 -17.42 10.97 4.90
CA SER A 88 -17.51 10.44 6.25
C SER A 88 -18.73 9.51 6.42
N PHE A 89 -18.79 8.76 7.51
CA PHE A 89 -19.87 7.80 7.82
C PHE A 89 -20.12 7.62 9.32
N GLY A 90 -21.21 6.93 9.64
CA GLY A 90 -21.62 6.69 11.02
C GLY A 90 -22.04 8.00 11.67
N ASP A 91 -21.42 8.30 12.82
CA ASP A 91 -21.65 9.55 13.55
C ASP A 91 -20.87 10.75 12.99
N TYR A 92 -20.07 10.55 11.94
CA TYR A 92 -19.28 11.60 11.29
C TYR A 92 -19.94 12.05 9.99
N GLU A 93 -19.75 13.33 9.65
CA GLU A 93 -20.30 13.94 8.44
C GLU A 93 -19.18 14.60 7.60
N GLY A 94 -19.52 15.02 6.39
CA GLY A 94 -18.62 15.74 5.49
C GLY A 94 -18.01 14.87 4.38
N GLU A 95 -17.37 15.56 3.44
CA GLU A 95 -16.71 15.01 2.26
C GLU A 95 -15.32 15.66 2.11
N VAL A 96 -14.39 14.94 1.52
CA VAL A 96 -13.05 15.45 1.20
C VAL A 96 -12.94 15.79 -0.28
N GLU A 97 -12.41 16.98 -0.56
CA GLU A 97 -12.08 17.38 -1.93
C GLU A 97 -10.68 16.86 -2.33
N GLY A 98 -10.50 16.57 -3.62
CA GLY A 98 -9.19 16.16 -4.13
C GLY A 98 -9.22 15.73 -5.59
N VAL A 99 -8.07 15.31 -6.10
CA VAL A 99 -7.97 14.72 -7.45
C VAL A 99 -8.52 13.29 -7.38
N PRO A 100 -9.59 12.94 -8.12
CA PRO A 100 -10.20 11.61 -8.05
C PRO A 100 -9.22 10.49 -8.45
N LEU A 101 -9.31 9.37 -7.74
CA LEU A 101 -8.52 8.16 -7.96
C LEU A 101 -9.42 6.93 -7.81
N GLU A 102 -9.48 6.13 -8.87
CA GLU A 102 -10.02 4.77 -8.83
C GLU A 102 -8.86 3.80 -8.54
N LEU A 103 -8.86 3.21 -7.35
CA LEU A 103 -7.84 2.28 -6.89
C LEU A 103 -8.37 0.84 -7.00
N GLU A 104 -7.81 0.04 -7.90
CA GLU A 104 -8.01 -1.41 -7.94
C GLU A 104 -6.79 -2.10 -7.33
N LEU A 105 -7.01 -2.97 -6.35
CA LEU A 105 -5.98 -3.85 -5.77
C LEU A 105 -6.34 -5.30 -6.10
N THR A 106 -5.33 -6.13 -6.32
CA THR A 106 -5.51 -7.58 -6.51
C THR A 106 -4.72 -8.31 -5.43
N LEU A 107 -5.42 -9.05 -4.59
CA LEU A 107 -4.87 -9.83 -3.51
C LEU A 107 -4.61 -11.25 -4.01
N GLN A 108 -3.37 -11.70 -3.89
CA GLN A 108 -2.93 -13.01 -4.35
C GLN A 108 -2.02 -13.64 -3.31
N ASP A 109 -2.09 -14.96 -3.17
CA ASP A 109 -1.09 -15.73 -2.46
C ASP A 109 0.20 -15.77 -3.29
N HIS A 110 1.32 -15.45 -2.65
CA HIS A 110 2.64 -15.62 -3.25
C HIS A 110 2.94 -17.09 -3.61
N ASP A 111 2.34 -18.03 -2.88
CA ASP A 111 2.41 -19.46 -3.15
C ASP A 111 1.40 -19.82 -4.25
N GLY A 112 1.84 -19.61 -5.50
CA GLY A 112 1.09 -20.05 -6.69
C GLY A 112 0.15 -19.01 -7.30
N CYS A 113 0.22 -17.74 -6.88
CA CYS A 113 -0.53 -16.62 -7.46
C CYS A 113 -2.06 -16.80 -7.37
N THR A 114 -2.53 -17.53 -6.34
CA THR A 114 -3.96 -17.84 -6.21
C THR A 114 -4.70 -16.60 -5.70
N PRO A 115 -5.80 -16.16 -6.35
CA PRO A 115 -6.61 -15.07 -5.84
C PRO A 115 -7.12 -15.31 -4.42
N LEU A 116 -7.05 -14.29 -3.57
CA LEU A 116 -7.48 -14.37 -2.17
C LEU A 116 -8.93 -13.89 -2.03
N GLU A 117 -9.88 -14.69 -2.53
CA GLU A 117 -11.31 -14.43 -2.38
C GLU A 117 -11.73 -14.39 -0.91
N GLY A 118 -12.59 -13.43 -0.55
CA GLY A 118 -13.18 -13.34 0.79
C GLY A 118 -12.29 -12.69 1.85
N TYR A 119 -11.01 -12.40 1.53
CA TYR A 119 -10.13 -11.63 2.40
C TYR A 119 -10.60 -10.18 2.48
N ALA A 120 -10.48 -9.60 3.66
CA ALA A 120 -10.82 -8.19 3.86
C ALA A 120 -9.56 -7.34 3.79
N ILE A 121 -9.66 -6.14 3.21
CA ILE A 121 -8.58 -5.17 3.14
C ILE A 121 -9.05 -3.82 3.61
N TYR A 122 -8.39 -3.32 4.64
CA TYR A 122 -8.57 -1.98 5.17
C TYR A 122 -7.55 -1.04 4.55
N ILE A 123 -7.98 0.08 3.98
CA ILE A 123 -7.08 1.12 3.47
C ILE A 123 -7.29 2.44 4.21
N TRP A 124 -6.22 3.21 4.37
CA TRP A 124 -6.28 4.57 4.87
C TRP A 124 -5.17 5.46 4.29
N HIS A 125 -5.48 6.75 4.11
CA HIS A 125 -4.47 7.74 3.71
C HIS A 125 -4.85 9.16 4.14
N CYS A 126 -3.92 10.10 3.93
CA CYS A 126 -4.17 11.53 4.13
C CYS A 126 -4.91 12.16 2.96
N ASP A 127 -5.50 13.33 3.18
CA ASP A 127 -6.00 14.19 2.11
C ASP A 127 -4.87 14.75 1.23
N GLY A 128 -5.24 15.57 0.23
CA GLY A 128 -4.31 16.25 -0.66
C GLY A 128 -3.32 17.21 0.02
N GLU A 129 -3.59 17.60 1.28
CA GLU A 129 -2.73 18.48 2.08
C GLU A 129 -1.86 17.70 3.09
N GLY A 130 -1.95 16.37 3.09
CA GLY A 130 -1.17 15.51 3.99
C GLY A 130 -1.75 15.41 5.40
N LYS A 131 -3.05 15.68 5.59
CA LYS A 131 -3.76 15.58 6.87
C LYS A 131 -4.61 14.33 6.96
N TYR A 132 -4.61 13.68 8.12
CA TYR A 132 -5.37 12.45 8.35
C TYR A 132 -6.68 12.73 9.08
N SER A 133 -7.78 12.17 8.56
CA SER A 133 -9.04 12.04 9.28
C SER A 133 -8.84 11.33 10.63
N LEU A 134 -9.62 11.68 11.65
CA LEU A 134 -9.52 11.23 13.05
C LEU A 134 -8.28 11.70 13.83
N TYR A 135 -7.29 12.30 13.17
CA TYR A 135 -6.03 12.71 13.79
C TYR A 135 -5.74 14.20 13.68
N ASP A 136 -5.79 14.72 12.45
CA ASP A 136 -5.70 16.15 12.14
C ASP A 136 -7.09 16.74 12.00
N HIS A 137 -7.98 16.06 11.24
CA HIS A 137 -9.41 16.38 11.13
C HIS A 137 -10.19 15.43 12.04
N THR A 138 -10.31 15.80 13.31
CA THR A 138 -10.89 14.94 14.36
C THR A 138 -12.39 14.69 14.22
N GLU A 139 -13.06 15.51 13.43
CA GLU A 139 -14.49 15.51 13.13
C GLU A 139 -14.86 14.76 11.85
N ALA A 140 -13.90 14.05 11.24
CA ALA A 140 -14.12 13.31 10.01
C ALA A 140 -13.47 11.93 10.04
N ASN A 141 -14.01 10.99 9.25
CA ASN A 141 -13.48 9.64 9.06
C ASN A 141 -13.40 9.21 7.59
N TRP A 142 -13.49 10.15 6.65
CA TRP A 142 -13.23 9.92 5.23
C TRP A 142 -11.82 9.35 4.97
N LEU A 143 -11.59 8.86 3.75
CA LEU A 143 -10.37 8.21 3.26
C LEU A 143 -9.92 7.01 4.10
N ARG A 144 -10.90 6.32 4.68
CA ARG A 144 -10.76 5.05 5.41
C ARG A 144 -11.86 4.11 4.94
N GLY A 145 -11.50 2.90 4.51
CA GLY A 145 -12.49 1.94 4.02
C GLY A 145 -12.01 0.50 4.11
N LEU A 146 -12.96 -0.39 4.36
CA LEU A 146 -12.79 -1.84 4.36
C LEU A 146 -13.58 -2.42 3.17
N ALA A 147 -12.94 -3.27 2.38
CA ALA A 147 -13.61 -4.01 1.31
C ALA A 147 -13.23 -5.48 1.36
N ILE A 148 -14.08 -6.34 0.80
CA ILE A 148 -13.86 -7.79 0.70
C ILE A 148 -13.49 -8.11 -0.75
N ALA A 149 -12.42 -8.87 -0.93
CA ALA A 149 -11.96 -9.30 -2.24
C ALA A 149 -12.95 -10.27 -2.91
N ASP A 150 -13.21 -10.04 -4.20
CA ASP A 150 -14.06 -10.90 -5.03
C ASP A 150 -13.38 -12.23 -5.42
N ALA A 151 -14.05 -13.05 -6.24
CA ALA A 151 -13.54 -14.34 -6.71
C ALA A 151 -12.25 -14.23 -7.52
N GLU A 152 -11.94 -13.05 -8.07
CA GLU A 152 -10.68 -12.76 -8.74
C GLU A 152 -9.65 -12.10 -7.82
N GLY A 153 -9.93 -12.04 -6.51
CA GLY A 153 -9.07 -11.43 -5.49
C GLY A 153 -9.06 -9.90 -5.57
N LYS A 154 -10.02 -9.28 -6.28
CA LYS A 154 -10.00 -7.84 -6.53
C LYS A 154 -10.82 -7.07 -5.52
N VAL A 155 -10.33 -5.89 -5.19
CA VAL A 155 -11.09 -4.83 -4.52
C VAL A 155 -10.95 -3.53 -5.27
N LYS A 156 -11.97 -2.68 -5.17
CA LYS A 156 -11.99 -1.36 -5.80
C LYS A 156 -12.37 -0.31 -4.77
N PHE A 157 -11.67 0.80 -4.80
CA PHE A 157 -12.00 1.98 -4.02
C PHE A 157 -12.08 3.22 -4.90
N THR A 158 -13.11 4.04 -4.67
CA THR A 158 -13.19 5.42 -5.18
C THR A 158 -12.65 6.34 -4.09
N THR A 159 -11.56 7.05 -4.40
CA THR A 159 -10.83 7.88 -3.45
C THR A 159 -10.20 9.11 -4.13
N ILE A 160 -9.28 9.79 -3.47
CA ILE A 160 -8.45 10.87 -4.01
C ILE A 160 -6.96 10.54 -3.96
N VAL A 161 -6.15 11.22 -4.77
CA VAL A 161 -4.68 11.15 -4.67
C VAL A 161 -4.22 11.78 -3.35
N PRO A 162 -3.44 11.06 -2.50
CA PRO A 162 -2.96 11.60 -1.23
C PRO A 162 -1.87 12.66 -1.44
N GLY A 163 -1.79 13.59 -0.48
CA GLY A 163 -0.72 14.58 -0.40
C GLY A 163 0.59 14.03 0.16
N CYS A 164 1.58 14.92 0.28
CA CYS A 164 2.80 14.68 1.04
C CYS A 164 2.64 15.22 2.47
N TYR A 165 3.29 14.60 3.45
CA TYR A 165 3.48 15.18 4.78
C TYR A 165 4.94 14.98 5.23
N PRO A 166 5.44 15.72 6.24
CA PRO A 166 6.87 15.73 6.57
C PRO A 166 7.49 14.34 6.62
N SER A 167 8.58 14.14 5.86
CA SER A 167 9.34 12.90 5.70
C SER A 167 8.69 11.75 4.91
N ARG A 168 7.50 11.94 4.31
CA ARG A 168 6.79 10.87 3.59
C ARG A 168 6.30 11.33 2.21
N TRP A 169 6.55 10.49 1.20
CA TRP A 169 5.98 10.61 -0.15
C TRP A 169 4.48 10.30 -0.14
N PRO A 170 3.71 10.65 -1.18
CA PRO A 170 2.31 10.21 -1.30
C PRO A 170 2.20 8.69 -1.20
N HIS A 171 1.34 8.20 -0.32
CA HIS A 171 1.13 6.76 -0.12
C HIS A 171 -0.27 6.47 0.42
N ILE A 172 -0.72 5.25 0.18
CA ILE A 172 -1.93 4.67 0.75
C ILE A 172 -1.50 3.48 1.59
N HIS A 173 -1.92 3.44 2.84
CA HIS A 173 -1.69 2.30 3.70
C HIS A 173 -2.75 1.23 3.46
N PHE A 174 -2.40 -0.01 3.74
CA PHE A 174 -3.35 -1.10 3.79
C PHE A 174 -3.01 -2.11 4.88
N GLU A 175 -4.03 -2.86 5.29
CA GLU A 175 -3.94 -4.04 6.14
C GLU A 175 -4.89 -5.11 5.57
N VAL A 176 -4.43 -6.37 5.53
CA VAL A 176 -5.20 -7.50 4.99
C VAL A 176 -5.53 -8.48 6.14
N PHE A 177 -6.78 -8.92 6.21
CA PHE A 177 -7.32 -9.85 7.20
C PHE A 177 -7.75 -11.17 6.57
#